data_AF-A0A7J2UWE4-F1
#
_entry.id   AF-A0A7J2UWE4-F1
#
_cell.length_a   1.000
_cell.length_b   1.000
_cell.length_c   1.000
_cell.angle_alpha   90.00
_cell.angle_beta   90.00
_cell.angle_gamma   90.00
#
_symmetry.space_group_name_H-M   'P 1'
#
loop_
_entity.id
_entity.type
_entity.pdbx_description
1 polymer ?
#
loop_
_entity_poly.entity_id
_entity_poly.type
_entity_poly.pdbx_seq_one_letter_code
_entity_poly.pdbx_strand_id
1 'polypeptide(L)'
;MRREPAWRIFAAEYNDASLEIKGSGEKVPSYVVTPLGSKVNRVFIAGVLTDVESVMEGGEYLRAHVSDPTGVFTMYSGQYQAEATAKLQSIEVPAFVAVVGKVRTYIPEEGTMYVSLRPELIREVDAEARDRWIIEACLQTKHRMGAMEEAMKMTQPNVYDLRKLGYSRELSEGVVAAIKKYGTVDVTRYATLIRESLQFLMPGTAGRFEEASTDETLESIQQRKETKKEPKKPKKQKKESAEKPDAAQDPEAIVLDTIKELEGEDGAPWDSIVETCKRKGLDENSIEEALNSLMDKGFVFEPMLGTLKTT
;
A
#
# COMPACT_ATOMS: atom_id res chain seq x y z
N MET A 1 15.11 -22.87 20.49
CA MET A 1 14.15 -21.89 19.96
C MET A 1 13.97 -22.16 18.47
N ARG A 2 12.75 -22.46 18.00
CA ARG A 2 12.49 -22.72 16.58
C ARG A 2 12.68 -21.40 15.83
N ARG A 3 13.50 -21.38 14.77
CA ARG A 3 13.67 -20.17 13.94
C ARG A 3 12.34 -19.86 13.28
N GLU A 4 11.86 -18.64 13.43
CA GLU A 4 10.65 -18.18 12.76
C GLU A 4 10.92 -17.96 11.27
N PRO A 5 9.93 -18.24 10.40
CA PRO A 5 10.08 -18.06 8.97
C PRO A 5 10.31 -16.59 8.63
N ALA A 6 11.18 -16.36 7.64
CA ALA A 6 11.44 -15.03 7.12
C ALA A 6 10.28 -14.58 6.22
N TRP A 7 9.70 -13.42 6.52
CA TRP A 7 8.62 -12.84 5.73
C TRP A 7 9.16 -12.33 4.39
N ARG A 8 8.40 -12.60 3.32
CA ARG A 8 8.55 -11.90 2.05
C ARG A 8 7.56 -10.76 2.04
N ILE A 9 8.10 -9.56 2.11
CA ILE A 9 7.37 -8.33 2.23
C ILE A 9 8.06 -7.29 1.36
N PHE A 10 7.26 -6.43 0.74
CA PHE A 10 7.74 -5.30 -0.05
C PHE A 10 8.22 -4.17 0.85
N ALA A 11 9.16 -3.35 0.34
CA ALA A 11 9.71 -2.21 1.05
C ALA A 11 8.63 -1.23 1.48
N ALA A 12 7.65 -0.94 0.61
CA ALA A 12 6.53 -0.06 0.93
C ALA A 12 5.74 -0.54 2.17
N GLU A 13 5.29 -1.80 2.18
CA GLU A 13 4.53 -2.34 3.33
C GLU A 13 5.38 -2.39 4.61
N TYR A 14 6.66 -2.72 4.48
CA TYR A 14 7.58 -2.75 5.62
C TYR A 14 7.80 -1.35 6.21
N ASN A 15 8.04 -0.35 5.36
CA ASN A 15 8.31 1.03 5.77
C ASN A 15 7.07 1.73 6.35
N ASP A 16 5.86 1.33 5.96
CA ASP A 16 4.61 1.84 6.54
C ASP A 16 4.36 1.36 7.98
N ALA A 17 5.22 0.49 8.53
CA ALA A 17 5.01 -0.10 9.84
C ALA A 17 5.41 0.84 11.00
N SER A 18 4.47 1.08 11.91
CA SER A 18 4.62 1.94 13.10
C SER A 18 4.22 1.26 14.42
N LEU A 19 4.03 -0.06 14.41
CA LEU A 19 3.75 -0.86 15.60
C LEU A 19 4.92 -1.79 15.92
N GLU A 20 5.58 -1.55 17.05
CA GLU A 20 6.54 -2.49 17.64
C GLU A 20 5.87 -3.30 18.76
N ILE A 21 5.99 -4.62 18.69
CA ILE A 21 5.66 -5.54 19.79
C ILE A 21 6.98 -6.01 20.40
N LYS A 22 7.36 -5.41 21.52
CA LYS A 22 8.50 -5.85 22.33
C LYS A 22 8.08 -7.06 23.16
N GLY A 23 8.82 -8.15 23.02
CA GLY A 23 8.71 -9.25 23.96
C GLY A 23 9.17 -8.82 25.36
N SER A 24 8.47 -9.25 26.40
CA SER A 24 8.83 -8.94 27.78
C SER A 24 10.03 -9.77 28.23
N GLY A 25 11.25 -9.23 28.10
CA GLY A 25 12.50 -9.80 28.63
C GLY A 25 13.72 -9.59 27.72
N GLU A 26 14.94 -9.67 28.27
CA GLU A 26 16.21 -9.38 27.56
C GLU A 26 16.47 -10.24 26.30
N LYS A 27 15.81 -11.41 26.19
CA LYS A 27 16.01 -12.38 25.10
C LYS A 27 14.75 -12.65 24.27
N VAL A 28 13.70 -11.85 24.43
CA VAL A 28 12.46 -12.07 23.70
C VAL A 28 12.48 -11.29 22.38
N PRO A 29 12.18 -11.93 21.24
CA PRO A 29 12.19 -11.27 19.94
C PRO A 29 11.28 -10.05 19.92
N SER A 30 11.76 -8.97 19.32
CA SER A 30 10.96 -7.82 18.90
C SER A 30 10.30 -8.13 17.57
N TYR A 31 9.06 -7.69 17.41
CA TYR A 31 8.33 -7.77 16.16
C TYR A 31 7.91 -6.38 15.73
N VAL A 32 7.85 -6.18 14.43
CA VAL A 32 7.12 -5.06 13.85
C VAL A 32 5.87 -5.59 13.19
N VAL A 33 4.76 -4.89 13.35
CA VAL A 33 3.50 -5.25 12.69
C VAL A 33 3.21 -4.24 11.60
N THR A 34 3.07 -4.70 10.37
CA THR A 34 2.76 -3.83 9.21
C THR A 34 1.26 -3.52 9.13
N PRO A 35 0.83 -2.53 8.34
CA PRO A 35 -0.59 -2.22 8.14
C PRO A 35 -1.40 -3.43 7.63
N LEU A 36 -0.84 -4.29 6.79
CA LEU A 36 -1.51 -5.51 6.32
C LEU A 36 -1.45 -6.67 7.33
N GLY A 37 -0.92 -6.46 8.53
CA GLY A 37 -0.91 -7.46 9.61
C GLY A 37 0.24 -8.45 9.56
N SER A 38 1.32 -8.20 8.81
CA SER A 38 2.54 -9.01 8.92
C SER A 38 3.17 -8.80 10.29
N LYS A 39 3.29 -9.83 11.12
CA LYS A 39 4.03 -9.80 12.39
C LYS A 39 5.48 -10.23 12.15
N VAL A 40 6.33 -9.26 11.82
CA VAL A 40 7.66 -9.47 11.26
C VAL A 40 8.75 -9.42 12.34
N ASN A 41 9.46 -10.54 12.53
CA ASN A 41 10.75 -10.57 13.23
C ASN A 41 11.94 -10.59 12.26
N ARG A 42 11.75 -11.25 11.12
CA ARG A 42 12.77 -11.54 10.13
C ARG A 42 12.16 -11.44 8.74
N VAL A 43 12.94 -10.92 7.80
CA VAL A 43 12.57 -10.81 6.39
C VAL A 43 13.54 -11.60 5.52
N PHE A 44 13.04 -12.04 4.38
CA PHE A 44 13.84 -12.48 3.24
C PHE A 44 13.45 -11.57 2.08
N ILE A 45 14.40 -10.77 1.61
CA ILE A 45 14.20 -9.79 0.53
C ILE A 45 15.17 -10.08 -0.61
N ALA A 46 14.80 -9.72 -1.84
CA ALA A 46 15.72 -9.67 -2.96
C ALA A 46 15.49 -8.39 -3.75
N GLY A 47 16.56 -7.72 -4.15
CA GLY A 47 16.49 -6.41 -4.77
C GLY A 47 17.84 -5.93 -5.29
N VAL A 48 17.92 -4.65 -5.63
CA VAL A 48 19.15 -4.00 -6.08
C VAL A 48 19.83 -3.35 -4.88
N LEU A 49 21.05 -3.78 -4.55
CA LEU A 49 21.91 -3.05 -3.63
C LEU A 49 22.40 -1.78 -4.36
N THR A 50 21.92 -0.61 -3.94
CA THR A 50 22.19 0.67 -4.62
C THR A 50 23.33 1.45 -4.00
N ASP A 51 23.53 1.30 -2.69
CA ASP A 51 24.47 2.06 -1.88
C ASP A 51 25.01 1.20 -0.73
N VAL A 52 26.29 1.37 -0.42
CA VAL A 52 26.95 0.91 0.80
C VAL A 52 27.88 2.02 1.32
N GLU A 53 27.49 2.65 2.42
CA GLU A 53 28.16 3.79 3.03
C GLU A 53 28.66 3.46 4.45
N SER A 54 29.79 4.05 4.85
CA SER A 54 30.26 3.99 6.23
C SER A 54 29.68 5.14 7.06
N VAL A 55 29.01 4.81 8.16
CA VAL A 55 28.31 5.80 9.01
C VAL A 55 29.21 6.37 10.11
N MET A 56 30.26 5.63 10.50
CA MET A 56 31.23 6.06 11.51
C MET A 56 32.65 6.13 10.94
N GLU A 57 33.45 7.06 11.46
CA GLU A 57 34.90 7.11 11.24
C GLU A 57 35.51 5.79 11.72
N GLY A 58 35.97 4.96 10.78
CA GLY A 58 36.49 3.61 11.03
C GLY A 58 35.94 2.54 10.09
N GLY A 59 34.85 2.80 9.37
CA GLY A 59 34.33 1.90 8.33
C GLY A 59 33.72 0.58 8.82
N GLU A 60 33.66 0.38 10.14
CA GLU A 60 33.15 -0.84 10.77
C GLU A 60 31.62 -0.90 10.88
N TYR A 61 30.94 0.24 10.66
CA TYR A 61 29.49 0.35 10.69
C TYR A 61 28.97 0.88 9.36
N LEU A 62 28.31 0.00 8.62
CA LEU A 62 27.82 0.25 7.28
C LEU A 62 26.32 0.47 7.27
N ARG A 63 25.90 1.48 6.50
CA ARG A 63 24.52 1.65 6.03
C ARG A 63 24.47 1.16 4.59
N ALA A 64 23.45 0.40 4.26
CA ALA A 64 23.24 -0.08 2.90
C ALA A 64 21.77 0.05 2.51
N HIS A 65 21.51 0.22 1.23
CA HIS A 65 20.17 0.34 0.68
C HIS A 65 19.90 -0.75 -0.35
N VAL A 66 18.82 -1.51 -0.15
CA VAL A 66 18.33 -2.51 -1.10
C VAL A 66 16.98 -2.06 -1.64
N SER A 67 16.93 -1.75 -2.93
CA SER A 67 15.71 -1.32 -3.61
C SER A 67 14.94 -2.50 -4.18
N ASP A 68 13.63 -2.51 -3.95
CA ASP A 68 12.66 -3.33 -4.67
C ASP A 68 11.73 -2.41 -5.51
N PRO A 69 10.80 -2.95 -6.32
CA PRO A 69 9.92 -2.12 -7.14
C PRO A 69 9.02 -1.15 -6.37
N THR A 70 8.87 -1.33 -5.06
CA THR A 70 7.96 -0.57 -4.20
C THR A 70 8.67 0.44 -3.30
N GLY A 71 10.00 0.41 -3.24
CA GLY A 71 10.77 1.31 -2.39
C GLY A 71 12.15 0.77 -2.02
N VAL A 72 12.63 1.20 -0.86
CA VAL A 72 13.99 0.90 -0.39
C VAL A 72 13.96 0.36 1.04
N PHE A 73 14.69 -0.73 1.27
CA PHE A 73 15.04 -1.21 2.60
C PHE A 73 16.35 -0.57 3.05
N THR A 74 16.34 0.08 4.21
CA THR A 74 17.57 0.54 4.88
C THR A 74 18.12 -0.54 5.79
N MET A 75 19.39 -0.86 5.62
CA MET A 75 20.12 -1.86 6.38
C MET A 75 21.29 -1.25 7.15
N TYR A 76 21.54 -1.78 8.35
CA TYR A 76 22.73 -1.45 9.13
C TYR A 76 23.48 -2.72 9.53
N SER A 77 24.75 -2.80 9.16
CA SER A 77 25.65 -3.91 9.49
C SER A 77 26.88 -3.39 10.23
N GLY A 78 27.28 -4.09 11.29
CA GLY A 78 28.43 -3.69 12.12
C GLY A 78 29.34 -4.85 12.51
N GLN A 79 30.21 -4.61 13.48
CA GLN A 79 31.16 -5.61 14.03
C GLN A 79 30.52 -6.94 14.48
N TYR A 80 29.26 -6.92 14.94
CA TYR A 80 28.55 -8.13 15.37
C TYR A 80 27.95 -8.94 14.21
N GLN A 81 28.11 -8.47 12.97
CA GLN A 81 27.63 -9.08 11.73
C GLN A 81 28.79 -9.24 10.73
N ALA A 82 29.98 -9.64 11.20
CA ALA A 82 31.22 -9.64 10.43
C ALA A 82 31.10 -10.24 9.01
N GLU A 83 30.41 -11.39 8.86
CA GLU A 83 30.20 -12.03 7.56
C GLU A 83 29.37 -11.16 6.60
N ALA A 84 28.25 -10.60 7.07
CA ALA A 84 27.40 -9.74 6.26
C ALA A 84 28.07 -8.39 5.93
N THR A 85 28.79 -7.82 6.90
CA THR A 85 29.57 -6.59 6.72
C THR A 85 30.67 -6.77 5.68
N ALA A 86 31.47 -7.84 5.80
CA ALA A 86 32.52 -8.14 4.82
C ALA A 86 31.93 -8.38 3.43
N LYS A 87 30.79 -9.06 3.34
CA LYS A 87 30.12 -9.27 2.06
C LYS A 87 29.64 -7.96 1.44
N LEU A 88 29.01 -7.06 2.22
CA LEU A 88 28.60 -5.73 1.74
C LEU A 88 29.78 -4.90 1.21
N GLN A 89 30.94 -4.95 1.87
CA GLN A 89 32.14 -4.23 1.41
C GLN A 89 32.72 -4.80 0.11
N SER A 90 32.51 -6.10 -0.14
CA SER A 90 33.05 -6.79 -1.32
C SER A 90 32.19 -6.65 -2.57
N ILE A 91 30.91 -6.29 -2.43
CA ILE A 91 29.97 -6.21 -3.56
C ILE A 91 30.15 -4.86 -4.24
N GLU A 92 30.37 -4.89 -5.55
CA GLU A 92 30.35 -3.68 -6.37
C GLU A 92 28.89 -3.27 -6.65
N VAL A 93 28.51 -2.06 -6.22
CA VAL A 93 27.17 -1.52 -6.47
C VAL A 93 27.08 -0.84 -7.84
N PRO A 94 25.95 -0.93 -8.57
CA PRO A 94 24.73 -1.66 -8.21
C PRO A 94 24.81 -3.18 -8.49
N ALA A 95 24.25 -4.00 -7.58
CA ALA A 95 24.20 -5.45 -7.73
C ALA A 95 22.88 -6.05 -7.24
N PHE A 96 22.43 -7.15 -7.84
CA PHE A 96 21.29 -7.89 -7.31
C PHE A 96 21.71 -8.71 -6.09
N VAL A 97 20.99 -8.54 -4.98
CA VAL A 97 21.28 -9.23 -3.73
C VAL A 97 20.02 -9.86 -3.15
N ALA A 98 20.20 -11.00 -2.50
CA ALA A 98 19.22 -11.59 -1.59
C ALA A 98 19.72 -11.43 -0.15
N VAL A 99 18.84 -10.95 0.72
CA VAL A 99 19.14 -10.63 2.12
C VAL A 99 18.17 -11.33 3.05
N VAL A 100 18.71 -12.01 4.06
CA VAL A 100 17.96 -12.40 5.26
C VAL A 100 18.32 -11.41 6.36
N GLY A 101 17.33 -10.71 6.91
CA GLY A 101 17.55 -9.66 7.91
C GLY A 101 16.59 -9.74 9.08
N LYS A 102 17.06 -9.32 10.26
CA LYS A 102 16.21 -9.08 11.43
C LYS A 102 15.73 -7.65 11.44
N VAL A 103 14.46 -7.48 11.80
CA VAL A 103 13.87 -6.15 11.94
C VAL A 103 14.42 -5.45 13.18
N ARG A 104 14.69 -4.15 13.03
CA ARG A 104 15.03 -3.20 14.08
C ARG A 104 14.14 -1.97 13.92
N THR A 105 13.88 -1.32 15.05
CA THR A 105 13.16 -0.06 15.11
C THR A 105 14.07 0.97 15.75
N TYR A 106 13.93 2.22 15.33
CA TYR A 106 14.51 3.35 16.05
C TYR A 106 13.48 4.49 16.07
N ILE A 107 13.47 5.24 17.17
CA ILE A 107 12.58 6.39 17.35
C ILE A 107 13.50 7.56 17.70
N PRO A 108 13.71 8.53 16.78
CA PRO A 108 14.40 9.78 17.07
C PRO A 108 13.63 10.62 18.09
N GLU A 109 14.26 11.70 18.56
CA GLU A 109 13.63 12.63 19.52
C GLU A 109 12.31 13.23 19.01
N GLU A 110 12.14 13.34 17.68
CA GLU A 110 10.91 13.77 17.01
C GLU A 110 9.74 12.77 17.11
N GLY A 111 9.96 11.58 17.69
CA GLY A 111 8.90 10.63 18.04
C GLY A 111 8.39 9.72 16.92
N THR A 112 8.84 9.92 15.68
CA THR A 112 8.48 9.05 14.55
C THR A 112 9.25 7.72 14.61
N MET A 113 8.54 6.59 14.55
CA MET A 113 9.16 5.27 14.49
C MET A 113 9.62 4.96 13.07
N TYR A 114 10.88 4.58 12.93
CA TYR A 114 11.45 4.09 11.68
C TYR A 114 11.89 2.64 11.84
N VAL A 115 11.85 1.91 10.72
CA VAL A 115 12.25 0.52 10.65
C VAL A 115 13.56 0.37 9.88
N SER A 116 14.40 -0.57 10.29
CA SER A 116 15.64 -0.90 9.59
C SER A 116 15.95 -2.38 9.70
N LEU A 117 16.80 -2.88 8.82
CA LEU A 117 17.19 -4.28 8.80
C LEU A 117 18.61 -4.47 9.31
N ARG A 118 18.78 -5.41 10.22
CA ARG A 118 20.09 -5.95 10.56
C ARG A 118 20.31 -7.21 9.73
N PRO A 119 21.21 -7.20 8.73
CA PRO A 119 21.44 -8.38 7.90
C PRO A 119 22.03 -9.52 8.73
N GLU A 120 21.54 -10.73 8.50
CA GLU A 120 22.14 -11.97 9.00
C GLU A 120 22.91 -12.69 7.88
N LEU A 121 22.42 -12.61 6.64
CA LEU A 121 23.04 -13.21 5.46
C LEU A 121 22.75 -12.35 4.23
N ILE A 122 23.76 -12.14 3.39
CA ILE A 122 23.65 -11.41 2.12
C ILE A 122 24.36 -12.24 1.06
N ARG A 123 23.74 -12.37 -0.12
CA ARG A 123 24.34 -13.02 -1.29
C ARG A 123 24.01 -12.25 -2.55
N GLU A 124 24.98 -12.15 -3.44
CA GLU A 124 24.72 -11.74 -4.82
C GLU A 124 23.89 -12.82 -5.51
N VAL A 125 22.92 -12.39 -6.29
CA VAL A 125 22.01 -13.24 -7.05
C VAL A 125 21.86 -12.71 -8.48
N ASP A 126 21.18 -13.45 -9.34
CA ASP A 126 20.84 -13.01 -10.68
C ASP A 126 19.46 -12.33 -10.73
N ALA A 127 19.11 -11.82 -11.91
CA ALA A 127 17.81 -11.19 -12.16
C ALA A 127 16.65 -12.19 -11.97
N GLU A 128 16.83 -13.46 -12.32
CA GLU A 128 15.78 -14.49 -12.21
C GLU A 128 15.40 -14.74 -10.74
N ALA A 129 16.39 -14.82 -9.85
CA ALA A 129 16.16 -14.97 -8.41
C ALA A 129 15.42 -13.76 -7.82
N ARG A 130 15.78 -12.54 -8.25
CA ARG A 130 15.06 -11.31 -7.88
C ARG A 130 13.61 -11.36 -8.37
N ASP A 131 13.38 -11.72 -9.63
CA ASP A 131 12.06 -11.72 -10.25
C ASP A 131 11.14 -12.75 -9.60
N ARG A 132 11.68 -13.93 -9.30
CA ARG A 132 10.97 -14.96 -8.54
C ARG A 132 10.56 -14.46 -7.15
N TRP A 133 11.47 -13.74 -6.47
CA TRP A 133 11.14 -13.15 -5.17
C TRP A 133 10.02 -12.12 -5.28
N ILE A 134 10.03 -11.25 -6.32
CA ILE A 134 8.97 -10.26 -6.53
C ILE A 134 7.62 -10.96 -6.71
N ILE A 135 7.54 -12.03 -7.52
CA ILE A 135 6.30 -12.81 -7.70
C ILE A 135 5.83 -13.41 -6.37
N GLU A 136 6.75 -14.01 -5.61
CA GLU A 136 6.43 -14.58 -4.29
C GLU A 136 5.97 -13.49 -3.31
N ALA A 137 6.59 -12.30 -3.32
CA ALA A 137 6.17 -11.17 -2.51
C ALA A 137 4.77 -10.67 -2.90
N CYS A 138 4.46 -10.53 -4.18
CA CYS A 138 3.12 -10.19 -4.67
C CYS A 138 2.04 -11.17 -4.14
N LEU A 139 2.29 -12.47 -4.23
CA LEU A 139 1.37 -13.50 -3.75
C LEU A 139 1.16 -13.40 -2.22
N GLN A 140 2.24 -13.19 -1.47
CA GLN A 140 2.16 -13.04 -0.02
C GLN A 140 1.45 -11.75 0.39
N THR A 141 1.70 -10.63 -0.30
CA THR A 141 0.98 -9.37 -0.08
C THR A 141 -0.51 -9.53 -0.36
N LYS A 142 -0.89 -10.14 -1.49
CA LYS A 142 -2.30 -10.45 -1.81
C LYS A 142 -2.96 -11.31 -0.72
N HIS A 143 -2.25 -12.30 -0.19
CA HIS A 143 -2.77 -13.14 0.89
C HIS A 143 -3.05 -12.33 2.18
N ARG A 144 -2.18 -11.39 2.52
CA ARG A 144 -2.36 -10.50 3.68
C ARG A 144 -3.48 -9.48 3.48
N MET A 145 -3.58 -8.93 2.27
CA MET A 145 -4.69 -8.05 1.89
C MET A 145 -6.03 -8.74 2.10
N GLY A 146 -6.18 -9.99 1.63
CA GLY A 146 -7.40 -10.77 1.88
C GLY A 146 -7.70 -10.97 3.37
N ALA A 147 -6.68 -11.23 4.19
CA ALA A 147 -6.87 -11.36 5.64
C ALA A 147 -7.33 -10.04 6.29
N MET A 148 -6.74 -8.91 5.85
CA MET A 148 -7.10 -7.59 6.33
C MET A 148 -8.52 -7.19 5.90
N GLU A 149 -8.89 -7.43 4.65
CA GLU A 149 -10.26 -7.18 4.15
C GLU A 149 -11.32 -7.99 4.90
N GLU A 150 -11.08 -9.28 5.12
CA GLU A 150 -12.00 -10.12 5.89
C GLU A 150 -12.13 -9.63 7.33
N ALA A 151 -11.02 -9.22 7.95
CA ALA A 151 -11.03 -8.65 9.28
C ALA A 151 -11.80 -7.32 9.33
N MET A 152 -11.65 -6.42 8.35
CA MET A 152 -12.39 -5.14 8.29
C MET A 152 -13.91 -5.32 8.12
N LYS A 153 -14.36 -6.46 7.55
CA LYS A 153 -15.80 -6.81 7.46
C LYS A 153 -16.38 -7.30 8.80
N MET A 154 -15.54 -7.70 9.75
CA MET A 154 -15.98 -8.20 11.05
C MET A 154 -16.28 -7.06 12.02
N THR A 155 -17.37 -7.17 12.78
CA THR A 155 -17.68 -6.21 13.86
C THR A 155 -16.61 -6.21 14.96
N GLN A 156 -16.07 -7.40 15.28
CA GLN A 156 -14.97 -7.57 16.24
C GLN A 156 -13.95 -8.58 15.68
N PRO A 157 -12.91 -8.08 14.99
CA PRO A 157 -11.85 -8.94 14.45
C PRO A 157 -11.16 -9.72 15.56
N ASN A 158 -11.05 -11.03 15.40
CA ASN A 158 -10.38 -11.89 16.36
C ASN A 158 -9.62 -13.03 15.67
N VAL A 159 -8.62 -13.56 16.38
CA VAL A 159 -7.71 -14.58 15.83
C VAL A 159 -8.44 -15.87 15.47
N TYR A 160 -9.51 -16.21 16.19
CA TYR A 160 -10.22 -17.48 15.99
C TYR A 160 -10.99 -17.49 14.66
N ASP A 161 -11.72 -16.42 14.35
CA ASP A 161 -12.50 -16.32 13.11
C ASP A 161 -11.61 -16.22 11.87
N LEU A 162 -10.51 -15.46 11.93
CA LEU A 162 -9.54 -15.42 10.83
C LEU A 162 -8.87 -16.78 10.58
N ARG A 163 -8.58 -17.55 11.64
CA ARG A 163 -8.06 -18.91 11.49
C ARG A 163 -9.08 -19.87 10.89
N LYS A 164 -10.38 -19.71 11.17
CA LYS A 164 -11.44 -20.49 10.52
C LYS A 164 -11.51 -20.23 9.01
N LEU A 165 -11.18 -19.02 8.58
CA LEU A 165 -11.08 -18.64 7.17
C LEU A 165 -9.81 -19.18 6.49
N GLY A 166 -8.91 -19.84 7.25
CA GLY A 166 -7.71 -20.49 6.72
C GLY A 166 -6.43 -19.67 6.88
N TYR A 167 -6.47 -18.48 7.50
CA TYR A 167 -5.27 -17.70 7.75
C TYR A 167 -4.40 -18.30 8.86
N SER A 168 -3.08 -18.13 8.74
CA SER A 168 -2.14 -18.61 9.76
C SER A 168 -2.39 -17.94 11.11
N ARG A 169 -1.86 -18.54 12.18
CA ARG A 169 -1.97 -17.95 13.52
C ARG A 169 -1.22 -16.62 13.57
N GLU A 170 -0.03 -16.57 12.99
CA GLU A 170 0.87 -15.43 13.01
C GLU A 170 0.25 -14.25 12.25
N LEU A 171 -0.33 -14.50 11.08
CA LEU A 171 -1.04 -13.48 10.31
C LEU A 171 -2.29 -13.01 11.03
N SER A 172 -3.10 -13.93 11.56
CA SER A 172 -4.32 -13.58 12.31
C SER A 172 -4.02 -12.72 13.54
N GLU A 173 -2.98 -13.05 14.31
CA GLU A 173 -2.51 -12.22 15.44
C GLU A 173 -2.05 -10.82 14.97
N GLY A 174 -1.31 -10.76 13.86
CA GLY A 174 -0.81 -9.52 13.31
C GLY A 174 -1.92 -8.62 12.73
N VAL A 175 -2.92 -9.18 12.04
CA VAL A 175 -4.08 -8.44 11.51
C VAL A 175 -4.91 -7.82 12.63
N VAL A 176 -5.20 -8.57 13.70
CA VAL A 176 -5.92 -8.03 14.86
C VAL A 176 -5.13 -6.89 15.53
N ALA A 177 -3.81 -7.05 15.66
CA ALA A 177 -2.94 -6.00 16.18
C ALA A 177 -2.87 -4.78 15.26
N ALA A 178 -2.86 -5.00 13.94
CA ALA A 178 -2.83 -3.96 12.93
C ALA A 178 -4.12 -3.13 12.95
N ILE A 179 -5.30 -3.74 12.94
CA ILE A 179 -6.58 -3.01 13.03
C ILE A 179 -6.63 -2.14 14.29
N LYS A 180 -6.15 -2.66 15.42
CA LYS A 180 -6.11 -1.88 16.67
C LYS A 180 -5.21 -0.64 16.57
N LYS A 181 -4.13 -0.68 15.80
CA LYS A 181 -3.16 0.41 15.65
C LYS A 181 -3.50 1.37 14.51
N TYR A 182 -3.75 0.82 13.33
CA TYR A 182 -3.88 1.55 12.07
C TYR A 182 -5.35 1.87 11.76
N GLY A 183 -6.31 1.22 12.40
CA GLY A 183 -7.73 1.39 12.10
C GLY A 183 -8.07 0.81 10.73
N THR A 184 -8.68 1.64 9.88
CA THR A 184 -8.99 1.28 8.49
C THR A 184 -7.74 1.41 7.63
N VAL A 185 -7.35 0.31 6.99
CA VAL A 185 -6.17 0.25 6.12
C VAL A 185 -6.61 0.34 4.68
N ASP A 186 -6.02 1.24 3.89
CA ASP A 186 -6.27 1.31 2.46
C ASP A 186 -5.58 0.15 1.73
N VAL A 187 -6.34 -0.93 1.52
CA VAL A 187 -5.88 -2.12 0.80
C VAL A 187 -5.67 -1.84 -0.70
N THR A 188 -6.34 -0.83 -1.25
CA THR A 188 -6.28 -0.47 -2.67
C THR A 188 -4.89 0.01 -3.07
N ARG A 189 -4.25 0.81 -2.21
CA ARG A 189 -2.84 1.21 -2.37
C ARG A 189 -1.92 0.00 -2.57
N TYR A 190 -2.07 -1.05 -1.76
CA TYR A 190 -1.26 -2.27 -1.89
C TYR A 190 -1.61 -3.10 -3.13
N ALA A 191 -2.86 -3.06 -3.60
CA ALA A 191 -3.25 -3.67 -4.87
C ALA A 191 -2.54 -3.00 -6.06
N THR A 192 -2.46 -1.67 -6.05
CA THR A 192 -1.72 -0.91 -7.07
C THR A 192 -0.23 -1.24 -7.03
N LEU A 193 0.37 -1.30 -5.83
CA LEU A 193 1.78 -1.72 -5.67
C LEU A 193 2.06 -3.12 -6.24
N ILE A 194 1.15 -4.08 -6.05
CA ILE A 194 1.27 -5.41 -6.67
C ILE A 194 1.23 -5.30 -8.20
N ARG A 195 0.30 -4.51 -8.74
CA ARG A 195 0.17 -4.32 -10.19
C ARG A 195 1.45 -3.72 -10.79
N GLU A 196 1.96 -2.65 -10.20
CA GLU A 196 3.20 -1.99 -10.63
C GLU A 196 4.40 -2.93 -10.53
N SER A 197 4.49 -3.70 -9.45
CA SER A 197 5.56 -4.70 -9.27
C SER A 197 5.51 -5.81 -10.32
N LEU A 198 4.32 -6.24 -10.75
CA LEU A 198 4.17 -7.22 -11.82
C LEU A 198 4.46 -6.61 -13.21
N GLN A 199 4.09 -5.35 -13.44
CA GLN A 199 4.43 -4.61 -14.65
C GLN A 199 5.95 -4.40 -14.77
N PHE A 200 6.64 -4.16 -13.66
CA PHE A 200 8.09 -4.09 -13.60
C PHE A 200 8.77 -5.37 -14.15
N LEU A 201 8.19 -6.55 -13.91
CA LEU A 201 8.71 -7.83 -14.42
C LEU A 201 8.42 -8.06 -15.91
N MET A 202 7.38 -7.43 -16.44
CA MET A 202 6.93 -7.63 -17.82
C MET A 202 6.73 -6.28 -18.53
N PRO A 203 7.81 -5.51 -18.75
CA PRO A 203 7.73 -4.24 -19.47
C PRO A 203 7.12 -4.48 -20.87
N GLY A 204 6.04 -3.76 -21.18
CA GLY A 204 5.29 -3.90 -22.44
C GLY A 204 4.02 -4.76 -22.37
N THR A 205 3.67 -5.32 -21.21
CA THR A 205 2.36 -6.01 -21.00
C THR A 205 1.33 -5.17 -20.25
N ALA A 206 1.59 -3.87 -20.03
CA ALA A 206 0.69 -2.97 -19.31
C ALA A 206 -0.76 -3.03 -19.82
N GLY A 207 -0.96 -3.12 -21.15
CA GLY A 207 -2.29 -3.27 -21.77
C GLY A 207 -2.99 -4.62 -21.52
N ARG A 208 -2.24 -5.70 -21.24
CA ARG A 208 -2.83 -7.03 -20.96
C ARG A 208 -3.48 -7.12 -19.59
N PHE A 209 -3.06 -6.31 -18.62
CA PHE A 209 -3.65 -6.29 -17.29
C PHE A 209 -4.97 -5.52 -17.24
N GLU A 210 -5.17 -4.52 -18.10
CA GLU A 210 -6.47 -3.85 -18.27
C GLU A 210 -7.49 -4.72 -19.03
N GLU A 211 -7.03 -5.52 -19.99
CA GLU A 211 -7.90 -6.49 -20.68
C GLU A 211 -8.40 -7.57 -19.71
N ALA A 212 -7.55 -8.09 -18.81
CA ALA A 212 -7.92 -9.11 -17.85
C ALA A 212 -8.97 -8.64 -16.80
N SER A 213 -8.89 -7.39 -16.33
CA SER A 213 -9.91 -6.83 -15.42
C SER A 213 -11.25 -6.62 -16.13
N THR A 214 -11.23 -6.32 -17.43
CA THR A 214 -12.43 -6.16 -18.26
C THR A 214 -13.13 -7.50 -18.47
N ASP A 215 -12.38 -8.57 -18.76
CA ASP A 215 -12.93 -9.92 -18.96
C ASP A 215 -13.53 -10.53 -17.67
N GLU A 216 -12.86 -10.41 -16.51
CA GLU A 216 -13.43 -10.87 -15.22
C GLU A 216 -14.73 -10.13 -14.86
N THR A 217 -14.81 -8.84 -15.23
CA THR A 217 -16.01 -8.02 -15.02
C THR A 217 -17.14 -8.42 -15.99
N LEU A 218 -16.82 -8.78 -17.23
CA LEU A 218 -17.81 -9.23 -18.22
C LEU A 218 -18.36 -10.63 -17.91
N GLU A 219 -17.50 -11.57 -17.49
CA GLU A 219 -17.92 -12.93 -17.09
C GLU A 219 -18.83 -12.90 -15.85
N SER A 220 -18.50 -12.07 -14.85
CA SER A 220 -19.32 -11.91 -13.64
C SER A 220 -20.65 -11.21 -13.91
N ILE A 221 -20.72 -10.32 -14.92
CA ILE A 221 -21.97 -9.71 -15.40
C ILE A 221 -22.80 -10.72 -16.21
N GLN A 222 -22.18 -11.59 -17.01
CA GLN A 222 -22.89 -12.61 -17.79
C GLN A 222 -23.51 -13.70 -16.92
N GLN A 223 -22.80 -14.20 -15.91
CA GLN A 223 -23.36 -15.18 -14.95
C GLN A 223 -24.58 -14.64 -14.18
N ARG A 224 -24.60 -13.34 -13.87
CA ARG A 224 -25.74 -12.66 -13.21
C ARG A 224 -26.94 -12.47 -14.13
N LYS A 225 -26.75 -12.46 -15.46
CA LYS A 225 -27.83 -12.30 -16.44
C LYS A 225 -28.53 -13.63 -16.77
N GLU A 226 -27.83 -14.76 -16.69
CA GLU A 226 -28.41 -16.07 -16.98
C GLU A 226 -29.33 -16.59 -15.86
N THR A 227 -29.12 -16.17 -14.60
CA THR A 227 -29.88 -16.63 -13.44
C THR A 227 -31.26 -15.95 -13.24
N LYS A 228 -31.67 -15.01 -14.10
CA LYS A 228 -32.86 -14.15 -13.86
C LYS A 228 -33.96 -14.16 -14.95
N LYS A 229 -34.25 -15.30 -15.59
CA LYS A 229 -35.41 -15.41 -16.49
C LYS A 229 -36.40 -16.49 -16.06
N GLU A 230 -37.49 -16.09 -15.39
CA GLU A 230 -38.87 -16.61 -15.59
C GLU A 230 -39.93 -15.62 -15.03
N PRO A 231 -41.21 -15.67 -15.50
CA PRO A 231 -42.01 -14.48 -15.78
C PRO A 231 -43.06 -14.10 -14.72
N LYS A 232 -43.38 -12.80 -14.63
CA LYS A 232 -44.47 -12.22 -13.80
C LYS A 232 -45.79 -12.07 -14.58
N LYS A 233 -46.92 -12.37 -13.92
CA LYS A 233 -48.27 -11.80 -14.20
C LYS A 233 -48.71 -10.83 -13.08
N PRO A 234 -49.62 -9.87 -13.34
CA PRO A 234 -49.55 -8.55 -12.69
C PRO A 234 -50.77 -8.10 -11.84
N LYS A 235 -50.46 -7.10 -10.98
CA LYS A 235 -51.26 -5.92 -10.52
C LYS A 235 -52.35 -6.08 -9.44
N LYS A 236 -52.17 -5.36 -8.31
CA LYS A 236 -52.76 -4.02 -7.97
C LYS A 236 -52.34 -3.62 -6.54
N GLN A 237 -51.55 -2.54 -6.34
CA GLN A 237 -51.95 -1.13 -6.02
C GLN A 237 -52.35 -0.94 -4.54
N LYS A 238 -51.79 -0.01 -3.75
CA LYS A 238 -51.55 1.44 -3.96
C LYS A 238 -50.50 1.98 -2.95
N LYS A 239 -49.54 2.80 -3.41
CA LYS A 239 -49.26 4.25 -3.11
C LYS A 239 -48.60 4.49 -1.75
N GLU A 240 -47.48 5.21 -1.63
CA GLU A 240 -47.22 6.62 -2.01
C GLU A 240 -45.79 6.81 -2.59
N SER A 241 -45.69 7.43 -3.78
CA SER A 241 -45.21 8.80 -4.06
C SER A 241 -43.70 8.88 -4.34
N ALA A 242 -43.35 8.76 -5.62
CA ALA A 242 -42.08 9.21 -6.15
C ALA A 242 -42.39 10.22 -7.26
N GLU A 243 -42.16 11.49 -6.97
CA GLU A 243 -42.10 12.55 -7.96
C GLU A 243 -40.76 12.46 -8.72
N LYS A 244 -40.84 12.67 -10.03
CA LYS A 244 -39.78 13.15 -10.92
C LYS A 244 -40.20 14.55 -11.36
N PRO A 245 -39.38 15.33 -12.09
CA PRO A 245 -37.91 15.44 -12.13
C PRO A 245 -37.48 16.90 -11.83
N ASP A 246 -36.28 17.12 -11.30
CA ASP A 246 -35.70 18.48 -11.37
C ASP A 246 -34.25 18.42 -11.84
N ALA A 247 -33.95 19.31 -12.79
CA ALA A 247 -32.65 19.53 -13.37
C ALA A 247 -31.75 20.20 -12.33
N ALA A 248 -30.97 19.40 -11.59
CA ALA A 248 -29.91 19.91 -10.73
C ALA A 248 -28.57 19.69 -11.43
N GLN A 249 -27.85 20.79 -11.63
CA GLN A 249 -26.56 20.87 -12.30
C GLN A 249 -25.53 19.95 -11.64
N ASP A 250 -24.72 19.29 -12.45
CA ASP A 250 -23.63 18.43 -11.99
C ASP A 250 -22.60 19.28 -11.21
N PRO A 251 -22.40 19.04 -9.90
CA PRO A 251 -21.48 19.83 -9.07
C PRO A 251 -20.05 19.78 -9.59
N GLU A 252 -19.63 18.67 -10.21
CA GLU A 252 -18.31 18.54 -10.83
C GLU A 252 -18.12 19.50 -12.00
N ALA A 253 -19.16 19.67 -12.83
CA ALA A 253 -19.11 20.58 -13.97
C ALA A 253 -18.98 22.05 -13.51
N ILE A 254 -19.73 22.43 -12.48
CA ILE A 254 -19.67 23.80 -11.92
C ILE A 254 -18.31 24.10 -11.30
N VAL A 255 -17.75 23.14 -10.56
CA VAL A 255 -16.44 23.28 -9.92
C VAL A 255 -15.34 23.36 -10.97
N LEU A 256 -15.36 22.50 -11.99
CA LEU A 256 -14.38 22.50 -13.07
C LEU A 256 -14.41 23.81 -13.87
N ASP A 257 -15.59 24.32 -14.22
CA ASP A 257 -15.73 25.59 -14.92
C ASP A 257 -15.23 26.76 -14.05
N THR A 258 -15.48 26.72 -12.74
CA THR A 258 -15.00 27.75 -11.81
C THR A 258 -13.47 27.75 -11.69
N ILE A 259 -12.83 26.58 -11.72
CA ILE A 259 -11.37 26.50 -11.74
C ILE A 259 -10.82 27.07 -13.04
N LYS A 260 -11.42 26.75 -14.20
CA LYS A 260 -11.02 27.32 -15.50
C LYS A 260 -11.18 28.84 -15.60
N GLU A 261 -12.19 29.39 -14.92
CA GLU A 261 -12.41 30.83 -14.86
C GLU A 261 -11.37 31.55 -13.96
N LEU A 262 -10.88 30.88 -12.93
CA LEU A 262 -9.98 31.45 -11.92
C LEU A 262 -8.51 31.08 -12.11
N GLU A 263 -8.20 30.08 -12.92
CA GLU A 263 -6.82 29.61 -13.10
C GLU A 263 -6.00 30.63 -13.90
N GLY A 264 -4.94 31.14 -13.27
CA GLY A 264 -3.89 31.93 -13.93
C GLY A 264 -2.70 31.06 -14.34
N GLU A 265 -1.55 31.69 -14.59
CA GLU A 265 -0.29 30.95 -14.82
C GLU A 265 0.05 30.05 -13.63
N ASP A 266 -0.21 30.51 -12.42
CA ASP A 266 0.13 29.82 -11.16
C ASP A 266 -0.99 28.94 -10.59
N GLY A 267 -2.15 28.86 -11.25
CA GLY A 267 -3.34 28.14 -10.77
C GLY A 267 -4.30 29.02 -9.95
N ALA A 268 -5.43 28.43 -9.56
CA ALA A 268 -6.49 29.09 -8.80
C ALA A 268 -6.39 28.74 -7.30
N PRO A 269 -6.38 29.74 -6.38
CA PRO A 269 -6.35 29.48 -4.94
C PRO A 269 -7.59 28.74 -4.45
N TRP A 270 -7.40 27.76 -3.55
CA TRP A 270 -8.47 26.95 -2.97
C TRP A 270 -9.59 27.80 -2.36
N ASP A 271 -9.23 28.78 -1.54
CA ASP A 271 -10.20 29.66 -0.87
C ASP A 271 -11.08 30.44 -1.87
N SER A 272 -10.50 30.86 -3.00
CA SER A 272 -11.21 31.59 -4.05
C SER A 272 -12.18 30.70 -4.83
N ILE A 273 -11.82 29.42 -5.03
CA ILE A 273 -12.68 28.42 -5.67
C ILE A 273 -13.87 28.13 -4.74
N VAL A 274 -13.63 27.86 -3.46
CA VAL A 274 -14.68 27.56 -2.47
C VAL A 274 -15.67 28.72 -2.32
N GLU A 275 -15.19 29.97 -2.22
CA GLU A 275 -16.06 31.14 -2.13
C GLU A 275 -16.92 31.36 -3.38
N THR A 276 -16.36 31.07 -4.56
CA THR A 276 -17.06 31.26 -5.84
C THR A 276 -18.09 30.16 -6.07
N CYS A 277 -17.76 28.92 -5.70
CA CYS A 277 -18.69 27.78 -5.73
C CYS A 277 -19.83 27.92 -4.71
N LYS A 278 -19.54 28.43 -3.50
CA LYS A 278 -20.57 28.79 -2.50
C LYS A 278 -21.54 29.86 -3.06
N ARG A 279 -21.02 30.86 -3.78
CA ARG A 279 -21.86 31.88 -4.47
C ARG A 279 -22.68 31.29 -5.62
N LYS A 280 -22.21 30.23 -6.28
CA LYS A 280 -22.95 29.47 -7.30
C LYS A 280 -23.95 28.46 -6.71
N GLY A 281 -24.08 28.40 -5.38
CA GLY A 281 -25.12 27.63 -4.68
C GLY A 281 -24.70 26.22 -4.24
N LEU A 282 -23.42 25.88 -4.31
CA LEU A 282 -22.89 24.60 -3.81
C LEU A 282 -22.59 24.69 -2.32
N ASP A 283 -22.92 23.64 -1.57
CA ASP A 283 -22.49 23.49 -0.19
C ASP A 283 -21.02 23.01 -0.12
N GLU A 284 -20.40 23.23 1.03
CA GLU A 284 -18.96 22.97 1.24
C GLU A 284 -18.59 21.50 1.03
N ASN A 285 -19.45 20.56 1.44
CA ASN A 285 -19.19 19.14 1.25
C ASN A 285 -19.27 18.76 -0.24
N SER A 286 -20.27 19.27 -0.96
CA SER A 286 -20.39 19.05 -2.41
C SER A 286 -19.20 19.62 -3.19
N ILE A 287 -18.60 20.73 -2.74
CA ILE A 287 -17.41 21.32 -3.36
C ILE A 287 -16.19 20.44 -3.11
N GLU A 288 -15.97 19.99 -1.87
CA GLU A 288 -14.85 19.11 -1.53
C GLU A 288 -14.93 17.76 -2.25
N GLU A 289 -16.13 17.16 -2.30
CA GLU A 289 -16.35 15.90 -3.02
C GLU A 289 -16.09 16.05 -4.53
N ALA A 290 -16.57 17.15 -5.14
CA ALA A 290 -16.34 17.44 -6.55
C ALA A 290 -14.85 17.72 -6.85
N LEU A 291 -14.15 18.46 -5.99
CA LEU A 291 -12.72 18.74 -6.13
C LEU A 291 -11.89 17.46 -6.05
N ASN A 292 -12.17 16.60 -5.05
CA ASN A 292 -11.51 15.31 -4.92
C ASN A 292 -11.79 14.41 -6.13
N SER A 293 -13.04 14.34 -6.59
CA SER A 293 -13.41 13.58 -7.80
C SER A 293 -12.70 14.08 -9.06
N LEU A 294 -12.55 15.41 -9.24
CA LEU A 294 -11.86 15.99 -10.39
C LEU A 294 -10.33 15.77 -10.34
N MET A 295 -9.74 15.76 -9.15
CA MET A 295 -8.33 15.40 -8.96
C MET A 295 -8.08 13.92 -9.22
N ASP A 296 -8.95 13.04 -8.71
CA ASP A 296 -8.87 11.58 -8.94
C ASP A 296 -9.02 11.23 -10.44
N LYS A 297 -9.88 11.95 -11.15
CA LYS A 297 -10.07 11.80 -12.61
C LYS A 297 -8.95 12.45 -13.43
N GLY A 298 -8.03 13.17 -12.81
CA GLY A 298 -6.93 13.86 -13.48
C GLY A 298 -7.35 15.06 -14.33
N PHE A 299 -8.52 15.65 -14.07
CA PHE A 299 -8.93 16.89 -14.74
C PHE A 299 -8.34 18.14 -14.07
N VAL A 300 -7.95 18.02 -12.80
CA VAL A 300 -7.37 19.09 -11.98
C VAL A 300 -6.18 18.52 -11.21
N PHE A 301 -5.13 19.31 -11.02
CA PHE A 301 -3.97 18.96 -10.20
C PHE A 301 -3.53 20.15 -9.34
N GLU A 302 -2.76 19.88 -8.29
CA GLU A 302 -2.28 20.87 -7.33
C GLU A 302 -0.79 21.18 -7.60
N PRO A 303 -0.44 22.21 -8.40
CA PRO A 303 0.96 22.57 -8.67
C PRO A 303 1.72 23.06 -7.43
N MET A 304 1.02 23.76 -6.53
CA MET A 304 1.53 24.22 -5.24
C MET A 304 0.44 24.06 -4.19
N LEU A 305 0.84 23.76 -2.95
CA LEU A 305 -0.09 23.54 -1.84
C LEU A 305 -1.07 24.72 -1.68
N GLY A 306 -2.37 24.44 -1.79
CA GLY A 306 -3.45 25.42 -1.74
C GLY A 306 -3.84 26.05 -3.09
N THR A 307 -3.30 25.59 -4.22
CA THR A 307 -3.62 26.10 -5.56
C THR A 307 -3.95 24.97 -6.54
N LEU A 308 -5.05 25.08 -7.26
CA LEU A 308 -5.54 24.07 -8.19
C LEU A 308 -5.51 24.57 -9.63
N LYS A 309 -5.14 23.69 -10.57
CA LYS A 309 -5.07 24.01 -11.99
C LYS A 309 -5.63 22.87 -12.83
N THR A 310 -6.30 23.18 -13.92
CA THR A 310 -6.76 22.15 -14.87
C THR A 310 -5.59 21.56 -15.64
N THR A 311 -5.70 20.26 -15.96
CA THR A 311 -4.70 19.50 -16.74
C THR A 311 -4.93 19.68 -18.23
#